data_AF-A0A662ICN3-F1
#
_entry.id   AF-A0A662ICN3-F1
#
_cell.length_a   1.000
_cell.length_b   1.000
_cell.length_c   1.000
_cell.angle_alpha   90.00
_cell.angle_beta   90.00
_cell.angle_gamma   90.00
#
_symmetry.space_group_name_H-M   'P 1'
#
loop_
_entity.id
_entity.type
_entity.pdbx_description
1 polymer ?
#
loop_
_entity_poly.entity_id
_entity_poly.type
_entity_poly.pdbx_seq_one_letter_code
_entity_poly.pdbx_strand_id
1 'polypeptide(L)'
;LVAQRVWWLFFSPENKPKWLAWLVKKYGLTPEQAKRILDAIDVLPASKRKPMDTYLTLARNNMTNTEFPDHQLKVLKTYMEPGFRLEEYDNAIMRKHDERYVKLLYEYEDFVKAYELTPELIEVFREAGVNVDDMGTNGLRPEEWGKFGSTVKTMRGFTEAYLRFRDECVRVAKEVAKELGRA
;
A
#
# COMPACT_ATOMS: atom_id res chain seq x y z
N LEU A 1 0.34 -1.50 9.37
CA LEU A 1 -1.10 -1.30 9.66
C LEU A 1 -1.95 -1.51 8.41
N VAL A 2 -2.14 -0.51 7.54
CA VAL A 2 -3.05 -0.65 6.37
C VAL A 2 -2.64 -1.80 5.43
N ALA A 3 -1.40 -1.81 4.94
CA ALA A 3 -0.93 -2.87 4.04
C ALA A 3 -1.05 -4.28 4.65
N GLN A 4 -0.79 -4.39 5.96
CA GLN A 4 -0.97 -5.63 6.70
C GLN A 4 -2.44 -6.05 6.80
N ARG A 5 -3.35 -5.13 7.13
CA ARG A 5 -4.79 -5.41 7.20
C ARG A 5 -5.31 -5.86 5.84
N VAL A 6 -4.95 -5.15 4.77
CA VAL A 6 -5.30 -5.54 3.39
C VAL A 6 -4.74 -6.92 3.06
N TRP A 7 -3.45 -7.16 3.29
CA TRP A 7 -2.87 -8.46 3.03
C TRP A 7 -3.55 -9.57 3.85
N TRP A 8 -3.88 -9.32 5.12
CA TRP A 8 -4.56 -10.30 5.97
C TRP A 8 -5.96 -10.64 5.47
N LEU A 9 -6.73 -9.63 5.03
CA LEU A 9 -8.08 -9.79 4.51
C LEU A 9 -8.14 -10.69 3.27
N PHE A 10 -7.11 -10.65 2.41
CA PHE A 10 -7.12 -11.36 1.13
C PHE A 10 -6.20 -12.59 1.07
N PHE A 11 -5.04 -12.54 1.72
CA PHE A 11 -3.91 -13.43 1.43
C PHE A 11 -3.35 -14.17 2.64
N SER A 12 -3.89 -13.91 3.83
CA SER A 12 -3.54 -14.73 5.00
C SER A 12 -3.89 -16.20 4.78
N PRO A 13 -3.19 -17.14 5.46
CA PRO A 13 -3.51 -18.56 5.39
C PRO A 13 -4.97 -18.87 5.73
N GLU A 14 -5.58 -18.06 6.59
CA GLU A 14 -6.98 -18.20 6.99
C GLU A 14 -7.96 -17.71 5.90
N ASN A 15 -7.69 -16.56 5.27
CA ASN A 15 -8.67 -15.92 4.39
C ASN A 15 -8.48 -16.25 2.90
N LYS A 16 -7.26 -16.60 2.47
CA LYS A 16 -6.99 -16.96 1.07
C LYS A 16 -7.86 -18.14 0.57
N PRO A 17 -8.04 -19.25 1.31
CA PRO A 17 -8.92 -20.34 0.88
C PRO A 17 -10.39 -19.92 0.73
N LYS A 18 -10.85 -18.98 1.56
CA LYS A 18 -12.22 -18.46 1.54
C LYS A 18 -12.49 -17.69 0.24
N TRP A 19 -11.53 -16.85 -0.17
CA TRP A 19 -11.58 -16.16 -1.46
C TRP A 19 -11.57 -17.12 -2.66
N LEU A 20 -10.75 -18.16 -2.62
CA LEU A 20 -10.72 -19.17 -3.68
C LEU A 20 -12.09 -19.87 -3.81
N ALA A 21 -12.67 -20.30 -2.69
CA ALA A 21 -13.99 -20.93 -2.68
C ALA A 21 -15.09 -19.97 -3.18
N TRP A 22 -15.03 -18.70 -2.78
CA TRP A 22 -15.95 -17.67 -3.24
C TRP A 22 -15.85 -17.40 -4.75
N LEU A 23 -14.64 -17.28 -5.30
CA LEU A 23 -14.41 -17.09 -6.73
C LEU A 23 -14.96 -18.25 -7.56
N VAL A 24 -14.70 -19.49 -7.13
CA VAL A 24 -15.26 -20.71 -7.75
C VAL A 24 -16.79 -20.67 -7.74
N LYS A 25 -17.38 -20.40 -6.58
CA LYS A 25 -18.85 -20.40 -6.42
C LYS A 25 -19.53 -19.28 -7.20
N LYS A 26 -19.00 -18.05 -7.11
CA LYS A 26 -19.65 -16.85 -7.65
C LYS A 26 -19.54 -16.74 -9.16
N TYR A 27 -18.41 -17.16 -9.72
CA TYR A 27 -18.11 -16.99 -11.15
C TYR A 27 -18.04 -18.32 -11.92
N GLY A 28 -18.28 -19.46 -11.26
CA GLY A 28 -18.25 -20.78 -11.91
C GLY A 28 -16.85 -21.17 -12.40
N LEU A 29 -15.80 -20.65 -11.76
CA LEU A 29 -14.40 -20.90 -12.16
C LEU A 29 -13.95 -22.28 -11.72
N THR A 30 -12.98 -22.87 -12.42
CA THR A 30 -12.24 -24.00 -11.87
C THR A 30 -11.34 -23.55 -10.71
N PRO A 31 -10.97 -24.45 -9.77
CA PRO A 31 -10.02 -24.14 -8.71
C PRO A 31 -8.71 -23.54 -9.23
N GLU A 32 -8.21 -24.02 -10.37
CA GLU A 32 -6.97 -23.56 -11.01
C GLU A 32 -7.11 -22.13 -11.54
N GLN A 33 -8.26 -21.80 -12.16
CA GLN A 33 -8.55 -20.45 -12.64
C GLN A 33 -8.64 -19.47 -11.47
N ALA A 34 -9.38 -19.84 -10.41
CA ALA A 34 -9.51 -19.01 -9.21
C ALA A 34 -8.14 -18.78 -8.55
N LYS A 35 -7.32 -19.83 -8.44
CA LYS A 35 -5.95 -19.73 -7.93
C LYS A 35 -5.09 -18.82 -8.78
N ARG A 36 -5.12 -18.96 -10.11
CA ARG A 36 -4.35 -18.12 -11.03
C ARG A 36 -4.71 -16.64 -10.91
N ILE A 37 -6.01 -16.33 -10.78
CA ILE A 37 -6.48 -14.94 -10.59
C ILE A 37 -5.96 -14.39 -9.27
N LEU A 38 -6.15 -15.12 -8.17
CA LEU A 38 -5.79 -14.63 -6.84
C LEU A 38 -4.26 -14.53 -6.66
N ASP A 39 -3.49 -15.43 -7.26
CA ASP A 39 -2.03 -15.39 -7.25
C ASP A 39 -1.45 -14.27 -8.14
N ALA A 40 -2.26 -13.67 -9.02
CA ALA A 40 -1.84 -12.55 -9.86
C ALA A 40 -2.10 -11.16 -9.23
N ILE A 41 -2.65 -11.12 -8.02
CA ILE A 41 -2.94 -9.87 -7.31
C ILE A 41 -1.93 -9.70 -6.17
N ASP A 42 -1.22 -8.58 -6.17
CA ASP A 42 -0.30 -8.22 -5.10
C ASP A 42 -0.77 -6.99 -4.32
N VAL A 43 -0.50 -6.99 -3.02
CA VAL A 43 -0.53 -5.76 -2.23
C VAL A 43 0.73 -4.96 -2.54
N LEU A 44 0.57 -3.68 -2.86
CA LEU A 44 1.68 -2.74 -3.02
C LEU A 44 1.66 -1.74 -1.85
N PRO A 45 2.51 -1.92 -0.83
CA PRO A 45 2.60 -0.97 0.27
C PRO A 45 3.23 0.33 -0.24
N ALA A 46 2.42 1.38 -0.36
CA ALA A 46 2.86 2.67 -0.85
C ALA A 46 3.47 3.57 0.24
N SER A 47 4.18 4.62 -0.19
CA SER A 47 4.59 5.76 0.65
C SER A 47 5.53 5.44 1.82
N LYS A 48 6.36 4.41 1.68
CA LYS A 48 7.42 4.07 2.66
C LYS A 48 8.44 5.20 2.75
N ARG A 49 8.79 5.60 3.98
CA ARG A 49 9.75 6.69 4.21
C ARG A 49 10.98 6.24 5.00
N LYS A 50 10.86 5.13 5.73
CA LYS A 50 11.95 4.53 6.52
C LYS A 50 12.24 3.13 5.99
N PRO A 51 13.52 2.69 5.98
CA PRO A 51 13.89 1.32 5.60
C PRO A 51 13.05 0.25 6.29
N MET A 52 12.77 0.45 7.57
CA MET A 52 11.95 -0.45 8.38
C MET A 52 10.53 -0.64 7.86
N ASP A 53 9.96 0.33 7.15
CA ASP A 53 8.64 0.18 6.53
C ASP A 53 8.64 -0.94 5.47
N THR A 54 9.78 -1.15 4.80
CA THR A 54 9.96 -2.26 3.85
C THR A 54 10.09 -3.60 4.59
N TYR A 55 10.96 -3.68 5.60
CA TYR A 55 11.15 -4.92 6.36
C TYR A 55 9.88 -5.38 7.08
N LEU A 56 9.11 -4.45 7.63
CA LEU A 56 7.84 -4.76 8.32
C LEU A 56 6.70 -5.15 7.36
N THR A 57 6.88 -4.99 6.05
CA THR A 57 5.90 -5.39 5.03
C THR A 57 6.30 -6.62 4.23
N LEU A 58 7.43 -7.26 4.55
CA LEU A 58 7.83 -8.51 3.89
C LEU A 58 6.77 -9.60 4.10
N ALA A 59 6.37 -10.22 2.99
CA ALA A 59 5.43 -11.33 2.96
C ALA A 59 5.92 -12.41 1.99
N ARG A 60 5.58 -13.66 2.26
CA ARG A 60 5.96 -14.80 1.39
C ARG A 60 5.08 -14.93 0.14
N ASN A 61 3.95 -14.25 0.08
CA ASN A 61 3.03 -14.26 -1.05
C ASN A 61 2.29 -12.93 -1.19
N ASN A 62 1.83 -12.64 -2.42
CA ASN A 62 0.88 -11.59 -2.73
C ASN A 62 1.29 -10.18 -2.22
N MET A 63 2.58 -9.86 -2.33
CA MET A 63 3.17 -8.62 -1.84
C MET A 63 4.31 -8.18 -2.76
N THR A 64 4.17 -6.99 -3.33
CA THR A 64 5.20 -6.40 -4.18
C THR A 64 5.65 -5.07 -3.59
N ASN A 65 6.94 -5.01 -3.29
CA ASN A 65 7.61 -3.84 -2.73
C ASN A 65 8.23 -3.03 -3.89
N THR A 66 7.71 -1.83 -4.13
CA THR A 66 8.14 -0.94 -5.22
C THR A 66 8.85 0.29 -4.65
N GLU A 67 10.11 0.13 -4.28
CA GLU A 67 10.93 1.22 -3.78
C GLU A 67 11.65 1.97 -4.91
N PHE A 68 11.73 3.30 -4.81
CA PHE A 68 12.63 4.10 -5.64
C PHE A 68 14.10 3.78 -5.32
N PRO A 69 15.05 3.96 -6.27
CA PRO A 69 16.46 3.58 -6.06
C PRO A 69 17.12 4.14 -4.80
N ASP A 70 16.83 5.39 -4.43
CA ASP A 70 17.31 5.99 -3.16
C ASP A 70 16.83 5.19 -1.94
N HIS A 71 15.55 4.82 -1.91
CA HIS A 71 14.99 4.07 -0.80
C HIS A 71 15.48 2.62 -0.77
N GLN A 72 15.67 1.99 -1.94
CA GLN A 72 16.31 0.66 -2.04
C GLN A 72 17.73 0.67 -1.44
N LEU A 73 18.52 1.72 -1.72
CA LEU A 73 19.85 1.87 -1.13
C LEU A 73 19.79 2.04 0.39
N LYS A 74 18.81 2.77 0.92
CA LYS A 74 18.61 2.91 2.37
C LYS A 74 18.24 1.59 3.02
N VAL A 75 17.37 0.80 2.39
CA VAL A 75 17.04 -0.57 2.82
C VAL A 75 18.31 -1.42 2.89
N LEU A 76 19.12 -1.44 1.83
CA LEU A 76 20.39 -2.18 1.80
C LEU A 76 21.34 -1.74 2.93
N LYS A 77 21.48 -0.43 3.16
CA LYS A 77 22.35 0.09 4.22
C LYS A 77 21.89 -0.35 5.60
N THR A 78 20.57 -0.35 5.86
CA THR A 78 20.01 -0.85 7.13
C THR A 78 20.28 -2.35 7.31
N TYR A 79 20.21 -3.16 6.25
CA TYR A 79 20.61 -4.57 6.32
C TYR A 79 22.09 -4.76 6.70
N MET A 80 22.96 -3.84 6.28
CA MET A 80 24.40 -3.90 6.57
C MET A 80 24.77 -3.41 7.98
N GLU A 81 23.82 -2.86 8.75
CA GLU A 81 24.08 -2.40 10.11
C GLU A 81 24.44 -3.58 11.04
N PRO A 82 25.47 -3.44 11.90
CA PRO A 82 25.84 -4.50 12.85
C PRO A 82 24.66 -4.92 13.72
N GLY A 83 24.38 -6.22 13.76
CA GLY A 83 23.31 -6.79 14.56
C GLY A 83 21.93 -6.84 13.88
N PHE A 84 21.79 -6.35 12.65
CA PHE A 84 20.57 -6.56 11.87
C PHE A 84 20.39 -8.06 11.54
N ARG A 85 19.19 -8.60 11.79
CA ARG A 85 18.84 -10.01 11.51
C ARG A 85 17.65 -10.07 10.57
N LEU A 86 17.89 -10.42 9.31
CA LEU A 86 16.84 -10.47 8.28
C LEU A 86 15.77 -11.50 8.61
N GLU A 87 16.16 -12.60 9.24
CA GLU A 87 15.29 -13.73 9.62
C GLU A 87 14.19 -13.29 10.58
N GLU A 88 14.43 -12.26 11.39
CA GLU A 88 13.37 -11.70 12.23
C GLU A 88 12.21 -11.20 11.38
N TYR A 89 12.49 -10.61 10.22
CA TYR A 89 11.50 -10.00 9.35
C TYR A 89 10.89 -10.98 8.33
N ASP A 90 11.21 -12.27 8.42
CA ASP A 90 10.58 -13.28 7.57
C ASP A 90 9.06 -13.26 7.78
N ASN A 91 8.34 -13.04 6.68
CA ASN A 91 6.88 -12.90 6.66
C ASN A 91 6.34 -11.91 7.72
N ALA A 92 7.09 -10.83 7.98
CA ALA A 92 6.77 -9.80 8.98
C ALA A 92 5.37 -9.21 8.85
N ILE A 93 4.75 -9.27 7.66
CA ILE A 93 3.36 -8.89 7.44
C ILE A 93 2.37 -9.59 8.38
N MET A 94 2.73 -10.73 9.00
CA MET A 94 1.86 -11.43 9.96
C MET A 94 1.98 -10.90 11.39
N ARG A 95 2.97 -10.05 11.70
CA ARG A 95 3.23 -9.58 13.07
C ARG A 95 2.13 -8.67 13.58
N LYS A 96 1.48 -9.01 14.69
CA LYS A 96 0.49 -8.12 15.29
C LYS A 96 1.13 -6.81 15.74
N HIS A 97 0.42 -5.70 15.51
CA HIS A 97 0.80 -4.42 16.06
C HIS A 97 0.39 -4.32 17.53
N ASP A 98 1.15 -3.55 18.30
CA ASP A 98 0.79 -3.23 19.69
C ASP A 98 -0.53 -2.42 19.70
N GLU A 99 -1.54 -2.98 20.35
CA GLU A 99 -2.88 -2.41 20.43
C GLU A 99 -2.90 -1.00 21.03
N ARG A 100 -1.92 -0.65 21.88
CA ARG A 100 -1.83 0.70 22.46
C ARG A 100 -1.65 1.75 21.37
N TYR A 101 -0.79 1.50 20.38
CA TYR A 101 -0.59 2.42 19.26
C TYR A 101 -1.78 2.42 18.31
N VAL A 102 -2.43 1.27 18.10
CA VAL A 102 -3.64 1.20 17.29
C VAL A 102 -4.75 2.05 17.92
N LYS A 103 -4.99 1.89 19.22
CA LYS A 103 -5.98 2.68 19.98
C LYS A 103 -5.69 4.18 19.91
N LEU A 104 -4.43 4.59 20.07
CA LEU A 104 -4.03 5.98 19.91
C LEU A 104 -4.31 6.50 18.49
N LEU A 105 -4.03 5.70 17.46
CA LEU A 105 -4.31 6.09 16.07
C LEU A 105 -5.81 6.21 15.79
N TYR A 106 -6.66 5.44 16.46
CA TYR A 106 -8.12 5.55 16.37
C TYR A 106 -8.66 6.91 16.87
N GLU A 107 -7.88 7.70 17.63
CA GLU A 107 -8.25 9.08 17.99
C GLU A 107 -8.18 10.05 16.79
N TYR A 108 -7.53 9.65 15.68
CA TYR A 108 -7.39 10.47 14.49
C TYR A 108 -8.42 10.08 13.42
N GLU A 109 -9.31 11.00 13.08
CA GLU A 109 -10.36 10.79 12.06
C GLU A 109 -9.79 10.29 10.71
N ASP A 110 -8.67 10.86 10.27
CA ASP A 110 -8.01 10.45 9.02
C ASP A 110 -7.53 8.99 9.07
N PHE A 111 -7.08 8.51 10.23
CA PHE A 111 -6.69 7.12 10.39
C PHE A 111 -7.90 6.20 10.34
N VAL A 112 -8.97 6.52 11.07
CA VAL A 112 -10.23 5.76 11.05
C VAL A 112 -10.73 5.61 9.61
N LYS A 113 -10.82 6.72 8.89
CA LYS A 113 -11.23 6.79 7.48
C LYS A 113 -10.39 5.92 6.55
N ALA A 114 -9.07 5.87 6.77
CA ALA A 114 -8.15 5.08 5.94
C ALA A 114 -8.03 3.61 6.37
N TYR A 115 -8.46 3.27 7.58
CA TYR A 115 -8.20 1.96 8.19
C TYR A 115 -9.45 1.09 8.33
N GLU A 116 -10.62 1.68 8.58
CA GLU A 116 -11.91 0.98 8.65
C GLU A 116 -12.46 0.64 7.27
N LEU A 117 -13.46 -0.26 7.25
CA LEU A 117 -14.13 -0.69 6.03
C LEU A 117 -15.33 0.21 5.73
N THR A 118 -15.82 0.15 4.49
CA THR A 118 -17.16 0.68 4.15
C THR A 118 -18.21 -0.42 4.35
N PRO A 119 -19.50 -0.08 4.55
CA PRO A 119 -20.57 -1.06 4.65
C PRO A 119 -20.63 -2.01 3.44
N GLU A 120 -20.38 -1.52 2.24
CA GLU A 120 -20.39 -2.32 1.01
C GLU A 120 -19.28 -3.36 1.01
N LEU A 121 -18.08 -3.00 1.49
CA LEU A 121 -16.96 -3.93 1.61
C LEU A 121 -17.27 -5.04 2.62
N ILE A 122 -17.88 -4.70 3.75
CA ILE A 122 -18.25 -5.67 4.79
C ILE A 122 -19.17 -6.76 4.22
N GLU A 123 -20.16 -6.38 3.43
CA GLU A 123 -21.07 -7.36 2.81
C GLU A 123 -20.34 -8.31 1.86
N VAL A 124 -19.38 -7.80 1.07
CA VAL A 124 -18.54 -8.65 0.20
C VAL A 124 -17.65 -9.59 1.03
N PHE A 125 -17.02 -9.11 2.09
CA PHE A 125 -16.20 -9.95 2.98
C PHE A 125 -17.03 -11.04 3.65
N ARG A 126 -18.23 -10.71 4.14
CA ARG A 126 -19.18 -11.68 4.71
C ARG A 126 -19.63 -12.72 3.69
N GLU A 127 -19.94 -12.31 2.47
CA GLU A 127 -20.28 -13.22 1.37
C GLU A 127 -19.14 -14.21 1.08
N ALA A 128 -17.89 -13.74 1.16
CA ALA A 128 -16.70 -14.57 1.03
C ALA A 128 -16.38 -15.43 2.28
N GLY A 129 -17.05 -15.20 3.41
CA GLY A 129 -16.81 -15.90 4.68
C GLY A 129 -15.66 -15.33 5.51
N VAL A 130 -15.16 -14.13 5.19
CA VAL A 130 -14.11 -13.43 5.92
C VAL A 130 -14.74 -12.70 7.11
N ASN A 131 -14.21 -12.93 8.32
CA ASN A 131 -14.68 -12.24 9.52
C ASN A 131 -14.07 -10.83 9.60
N VAL A 132 -14.92 -9.81 9.66
CA VAL A 132 -14.56 -8.39 9.69
C VAL A 132 -15.34 -7.59 10.73
N ASP A 133 -16.02 -8.25 11.67
CA ASP A 133 -16.96 -7.59 12.58
C ASP A 133 -16.28 -6.57 13.52
N ASP A 134 -14.97 -6.69 13.75
CA ASP A 134 -14.16 -5.78 14.57
C ASP A 134 -13.39 -4.71 13.77
N MET A 135 -13.67 -4.57 12.46
CA MET A 135 -12.90 -3.68 11.57
C MET A 135 -13.53 -2.30 11.35
N GLY A 136 -14.70 -2.03 11.92
CA GLY A 136 -15.40 -0.75 11.81
C GLY A 136 -15.97 -0.45 10.42
N THR A 137 -16.80 0.59 10.33
CA THR A 137 -17.66 0.89 9.18
C THR A 137 -17.48 2.31 8.63
N ASN A 138 -16.55 3.09 9.17
CA ASN A 138 -16.37 4.51 8.82
C ASN A 138 -15.27 4.73 7.77
N GLY A 139 -14.99 3.70 6.97
CA GLY A 139 -14.01 3.76 5.89
C GLY A 139 -14.38 4.77 4.80
N LEU A 140 -13.37 5.23 4.06
CA LEU A 140 -13.52 6.16 2.94
C LEU A 140 -14.26 5.53 1.76
N ARG A 141 -15.37 6.15 1.35
CA ARG A 141 -16.07 5.77 0.12
C ARG A 141 -15.34 6.27 -1.12
N PRO A 142 -15.50 5.62 -2.29
CA PRO A 142 -14.81 6.01 -3.52
C PRO A 142 -14.95 7.49 -3.90
N GLU A 143 -16.11 8.10 -3.65
CA GLU A 143 -16.39 9.50 -3.97
C GLU A 143 -15.60 10.48 -3.07
N GLU A 144 -15.10 9.99 -1.93
CA GLU A 144 -14.36 10.77 -0.93
C GLU A 144 -12.84 10.69 -1.15
N TRP A 145 -12.36 9.70 -1.92
CA TRP A 145 -10.93 9.44 -2.11
C TRP A 145 -10.16 10.64 -2.66
N GLY A 146 -10.76 11.37 -3.60
CA GLY A 146 -10.14 12.56 -4.21
C GLY A 146 -9.96 13.72 -3.23
N LYS A 147 -10.76 13.77 -2.17
CA LYS A 147 -10.74 14.83 -1.14
C LYS A 147 -9.94 14.44 0.08
N PHE A 148 -9.54 13.17 0.20
CA PHE A 148 -8.79 12.69 1.34
C PHE A 148 -7.43 13.37 1.44
N GLY A 149 -7.01 13.77 2.66
CA GLY A 149 -5.86 14.64 2.88
C GLY A 149 -4.56 14.12 2.24
N SER A 150 -4.33 12.81 2.29
CA SER A 150 -3.17 12.17 1.65
C SER A 150 -3.19 12.30 0.13
N THR A 151 -4.35 12.14 -0.51
CA THR A 151 -4.53 12.29 -1.95
C THR A 151 -4.29 13.74 -2.36
N VAL A 152 -4.95 14.69 -1.69
CA VAL A 152 -4.83 16.12 -1.97
C VAL A 152 -3.38 16.58 -1.84
N LYS A 153 -2.71 16.19 -0.75
CA LYS A 153 -1.31 16.52 -0.51
C LYS A 153 -0.39 15.98 -1.60
N THR A 154 -0.58 14.72 -2.00
CA THR A 154 0.25 14.04 -2.99
C THR A 154 0.08 14.67 -4.37
N MET A 155 -1.18 14.88 -4.79
CA MET A 155 -1.51 15.51 -6.07
C MET A 155 -0.98 16.94 -6.16
N ARG A 156 -1.07 17.71 -5.07
CA ARG A 156 -0.48 19.05 -4.99
C ARG A 156 1.04 18.99 -5.13
N GLY A 157 1.70 18.11 -4.37
CA GLY A 157 3.15 17.95 -4.41
C GLY A 157 3.68 17.59 -5.80
N PHE A 158 3.03 16.65 -6.48
CA PHE A 158 3.39 16.28 -7.85
C PHE A 158 3.16 17.42 -8.84
N THR A 159 2.01 18.09 -8.76
CA THR A 159 1.70 19.24 -9.62
C THR A 159 2.74 20.34 -9.46
N GLU A 160 3.04 20.74 -8.22
CA GLU A 160 4.02 21.79 -7.95
C GLU A 160 5.44 21.41 -8.38
N ALA A 161 5.85 20.16 -8.16
CA ALA A 161 7.17 19.67 -8.59
C ALA A 161 7.29 19.67 -10.13
N TYR A 162 6.26 19.22 -10.82
CA TYR A 162 6.20 19.23 -12.28
C TYR A 162 6.26 20.66 -12.84
N LEU A 163 5.49 21.60 -12.26
CA LEU A 163 5.50 22.99 -12.70
C LEU A 163 6.88 23.63 -12.55
N ARG A 164 7.54 23.43 -11.39
CA ARG A 164 8.91 23.92 -11.16
C ARG A 164 9.90 23.32 -12.15
N PHE A 165 9.83 22.01 -12.40
CA PHE A 165 10.69 21.33 -13.36
C PHE A 165 10.48 21.87 -14.78
N ARG A 166 9.23 22.01 -15.21
CA ARG A 166 8.89 22.57 -16.53
C ARG A 166 9.45 23.98 -16.70
N ASP A 167 9.26 24.84 -15.70
CA ASP A 167 9.72 26.23 -15.76
C ASP A 167 11.25 26.31 -15.85
N GLU A 168 11.95 25.42 -15.13
CA GLU A 168 13.41 25.28 -15.21
C GLU A 168 13.87 24.77 -16.59
N CYS A 169 13.22 23.76 -17.16
CA CYS A 169 13.52 23.30 -18.51
C CYS A 169 13.34 24.42 -19.55
N VAL A 170 12.27 25.21 -19.44
CA VAL A 170 12.02 26.36 -20.33
C VAL A 170 13.09 27.44 -20.15
N ARG A 171 13.51 27.72 -18.90
CA ARG A 171 14.59 28.67 -18.60
C ARG A 171 15.89 28.23 -19.29
N VAL A 172 16.31 26.98 -19.07
CA VAL A 172 17.54 26.43 -19.67
C VAL A 172 17.46 26.42 -21.20
N ALA A 173 16.33 26.02 -21.79
CA ALA A 173 16.16 26.03 -23.25
C ALA A 173 16.29 27.44 -23.84
N LYS A 174 15.75 28.47 -23.16
CA LYS A 174 15.91 29.88 -23.58
C LYS A 174 17.35 30.38 -23.45
N GLU A 175 18.09 29.94 -22.44
CA GLU A 175 19.51 30.27 -22.27
C GLU A 175 20.35 29.66 -23.38
N VAL A 176 20.19 28.36 -23.65
CA VAL A 176 20.87 27.65 -24.74
C VAL A 176 20.54 28.28 -26.11
N ALA A 177 19.28 28.61 -26.37
CA ALA A 177 18.89 29.26 -27.63
C ALA A 177 19.57 30.64 -27.82
N LYS A 178 19.75 31.41 -26.74
CA LYS A 178 20.47 32.69 -26.80
C LYS A 178 21.97 32.51 -27.04
N GLU A 179 22.57 31.47 -26.47
CA GLU A 179 23.99 31.15 -26.69
C GLU A 179 24.24 30.68 -28.13
N LEU A 180 23.40 29.79 -28.64
CA LEU A 180 23.49 29.29 -30.02
C LEU A 180 23.18 30.36 -31.06
N GLY A 181 22.29 31.31 -30.78
CA GLY A 181 22.00 32.44 -31.67
C GLY A 181 23.04 33.57 -31.64
N ARG A 182 24.04 33.48 -30.75
CA ARG A 182 25.20 34.39 -30.68
C ARG A 182 26.48 33.78 -31.27
N ALA A 183 26.43 32.51 -31.69
CA ALA A 183 27.52 31.79 -32.34
C ALA A 183 27.47 31.93 -33.87
#